data_AF-W1NZ03-F1
#
_entry.id   AF-W1NZ03-F1
#
_cell.length_a   1.000
_cell.length_b   1.000
_cell.length_c   1.000
_cell.angle_alpha   90.00
_cell.angle_beta   90.00
_cell.angle_gamma   90.00
#
_symmetry.space_group_name_H-M   'P 1'
#
loop_
_entity.id
_entity.type
_entity.pdbx_description
1 polymer ?
#
loop_
_entity_poly.entity_id
_entity_poly.type
_entity_poly.pdbx_seq_one_letter_code
_entity_poly.pdbx_strand_id
1 'polypeptide(L)'
;MRRERKKHITSFSASLPTDVHGLFADSICAVQYSLDPSMDFRVSIIQMMREKEVREWAEVEELVYCYLALNPCDVHGFIRDAFLSLVA
;
A
#
# COMPACT_ATOMS: atom_id res chain seq x y z
N MET A 1 28.47 -11.69 -16.25
CA MET A 1 27.17 -11.03 -16.53
C MET A 1 26.06 -12.07 -16.57
N ARG A 2 24.86 -11.74 -16.06
CA ARG A 2 23.59 -12.53 -15.92
C ARG A 2 23.33 -12.93 -14.46
N ARG A 3 22.25 -12.54 -13.78
CA ARG A 3 21.02 -11.78 -14.10
C ARG A 3 20.52 -11.16 -12.77
N GLU A 4 20.54 -9.83 -12.62
CA GLU A 4 19.85 -9.09 -11.56
C GLU A 4 18.33 -8.99 -11.85
N ARG A 5 17.65 -10.13 -12.01
CA ARG A 5 16.21 -10.21 -12.29
C ARG A 5 15.45 -10.87 -11.13
N LYS A 6 15.62 -10.36 -9.91
CA LYS A 6 14.70 -10.59 -8.77
C LYS A 6 14.06 -9.29 -8.29
N LYS A 7 13.87 -8.32 -9.18
CA LYS A 7 13.16 -7.07 -8.88
C LYS A 7 11.67 -7.30 -9.16
N HIS A 8 10.90 -7.47 -8.09
CA HIS A 8 9.44 -7.49 -7.99
C HIS A 8 8.70 -8.57 -8.81
N ILE A 9 8.33 -9.67 -8.15
CA ILE A 9 7.19 -10.46 -8.59
C ILE A 9 5.95 -9.65 -8.20
N THR A 10 5.32 -9.02 -9.19
CA THR A 10 4.10 -8.24 -9.02
C THR A 10 2.95 -9.02 -9.67
N SER A 11 1.93 -9.35 -8.89
CA SER A 11 0.71 -10.01 -9.35
C SER A 11 -0.47 -9.06 -9.23
N PHE A 12 -1.40 -9.06 -10.19
CA PHE A 12 -2.63 -8.26 -10.14
C PHE A 12 -3.84 -9.10 -9.68
N SER A 13 -3.59 -10.08 -8.81
CA SER A 13 -4.60 -11.02 -8.30
C SER A 13 -5.40 -10.47 -7.12
N ALA A 14 -5.05 -9.30 -6.60
CA ALA A 14 -5.77 -8.66 -5.51
C ALA A 14 -6.90 -7.80 -6.08
N SER A 15 -7.95 -7.63 -5.28
CA SER A 15 -9.07 -6.75 -5.59
C SER A 15 -9.42 -5.95 -4.34
N LEU A 16 -9.84 -4.70 -4.53
CA LEU A 16 -10.29 -3.87 -3.42
C LEU A 16 -11.50 -4.51 -2.72
N PRO A 17 -11.64 -4.30 -1.42
CA PRO A 17 -12.90 -4.53 -0.73
C PRO A 17 -14.06 -3.79 -1.42
N THR A 18 -15.25 -4.40 -1.42
CA THR A 18 -16.42 -3.88 -2.15
C THR A 18 -16.98 -2.58 -1.57
N ASP A 19 -16.63 -2.28 -0.33
CA ASP A 19 -17.01 -1.10 0.42
C ASP A 19 -15.98 0.03 0.32
N VAL A 20 -14.92 -0.14 -0.48
CA VAL A 20 -13.99 0.96 -0.77
C VAL A 20 -14.65 1.99 -1.68
N HIS A 21 -14.56 3.26 -1.29
CA HIS A 21 -15.20 4.36 -1.99
C HIS A 21 -14.26 5.54 -2.23
N GLY A 22 -14.75 6.56 -2.94
CA GLY A 22 -14.03 7.81 -3.17
C GLY A 22 -12.78 7.63 -4.05
N LEU A 23 -11.66 8.21 -3.62
CA LEU A 23 -10.41 8.31 -4.38
C LEU A 23 -9.84 6.95 -4.84
N PHE A 24 -10.15 5.89 -4.11
CA PHE A 24 -9.55 4.58 -4.32
C PHE A 24 -10.42 3.62 -5.14
N ALA A 25 -11.70 3.92 -5.39
CA ALA A 25 -12.66 2.99 -6.01
C ALA A 25 -12.18 2.39 -7.35
N ASP A 26 -11.48 3.19 -8.17
CA ASP A 26 -10.97 2.76 -9.48
C ASP A 26 -9.50 2.28 -9.46
N SER A 27 -8.96 1.97 -8.28
CA SER A 27 -7.55 1.58 -8.15
C SER A 27 -7.32 0.11 -8.47
N ILE A 28 -6.21 -0.17 -9.14
CA ILE A 28 -5.79 -1.54 -9.43
C ILE A 28 -4.88 -2.01 -8.30
N CYS A 29 -5.24 -3.14 -7.67
CA CYS A 29 -4.43 -3.72 -6.60
C CYS A 29 -3.33 -4.63 -7.17
N ALA A 30 -2.13 -4.47 -6.63
CA ALA A 30 -0.99 -5.31 -6.93
C ALA A 30 -0.49 -5.99 -5.64
N VAL A 31 -0.18 -7.28 -5.74
CA VAL A 31 0.50 -8.07 -4.72
C VAL A 31 1.99 -8.07 -5.06
N GLN A 32 2.81 -7.70 -4.09
CA GLN A 32 4.25 -7.62 -4.24
C GLN A 32 4.96 -8.39 -3.13
N TYR A 33 6.00 -9.15 -3.51
CA TYR A 33 6.95 -9.68 -2.54
C TYR A 33 7.97 -8.60 -2.13
N SER A 34 8.20 -8.45 -0.83
CA SER A 34 9.11 -7.47 -0.26
C SER A 34 10.19 -8.15 0.62
N LEU A 35 11.42 -7.62 0.54
CA LEU A 35 12.52 -7.95 1.45
C LEU A 35 12.65 -6.94 2.60
N ASP A 36 12.06 -5.76 2.44
CA ASP A 36 12.03 -4.68 3.43
C ASP A 36 10.61 -4.07 3.45
N PRO A 37 9.65 -4.76 4.10
CA PRO A 37 8.25 -4.35 4.07
C PRO A 37 8.03 -2.94 4.61
N SER A 38 8.80 -2.52 5.62
CA SER A 38 8.69 -1.18 6.21
C SER A 38 8.96 -0.09 5.18
N MET A 39 10.08 -0.19 4.45
CA MET A 39 10.43 0.79 3.42
C MET A 39 9.50 0.72 2.22
N ASP A 40 9.13 -0.48 1.77
CA ASP A 40 8.24 -0.66 0.62
C ASP A 40 6.82 -0.13 0.91
N PHE A 41 6.28 -0.37 2.11
CA PHE A 41 5.01 0.22 2.51
C PHE A 41 5.10 1.74 2.56
N ARG A 42 6.13 2.29 3.20
CA ARG A 42 6.31 3.75 3.29
C ARG A 42 6.35 4.41 1.91
N VAL A 43 7.11 3.84 0.98
CA VAL A 43 7.20 4.35 -0.40
C VAL A 43 5.84 4.26 -1.10
N SER A 44 5.15 3.12 -1.01
CA SER A 44 3.85 2.98 -1.69
C SER A 44 2.77 3.88 -1.08
N ILE A 45 2.76 4.10 0.24
CA ILE A 45 1.82 5.01 0.91
C ILE A 45 2.06 6.45 0.41
N ILE A 46 3.32 6.91 0.41
CA ILE A 46 3.66 8.26 -0.09
C ILE A 46 3.25 8.41 -1.56
N GLN A 47 3.48 7.38 -2.38
CA GLN A 47 3.09 7.38 -3.78
C GLN A 47 1.57 7.48 -3.92
N MET A 48 0.80 6.66 -3.21
CA MET A 48 -0.66 6.68 -3.23
C MET A 48 -1.23 8.02 -2.76
N MET A 49 -0.69 8.58 -1.66
CA MET A 49 -1.11 9.89 -1.15
C MET A 49 -0.89 11.00 -2.19
N ARG A 50 0.21 10.93 -2.95
CA ARG A 50 0.51 11.91 -4.01
C ARG A 50 -0.37 11.70 -5.25
N GLU A 51 -0.50 10.47 -5.73
CA GLU A 51 -1.21 10.15 -6.97
C GLU A 51 -2.72 10.33 -6.84
N LYS A 52 -3.28 10.02 -5.67
CA LYS A 52 -4.70 10.20 -5.38
C LYS A 52 -5.03 11.56 -4.76
N GLU A 53 -4.00 12.39 -4.53
CA GLU A 53 -4.13 13.70 -3.90
C GLU A 53 -4.86 13.65 -2.54
N VAL A 54 -4.46 12.71 -1.69
CA VAL A 54 -4.99 12.56 -0.32
C VAL A 54 -4.65 13.80 0.51
N ARG A 55 -5.67 14.48 1.02
CA ARG A 55 -5.57 15.76 1.74
C ARG A 55 -6.33 15.74 3.07
N GLU A 56 -7.43 14.98 3.15
CA GLU A 56 -8.32 14.97 4.31
C GLU A 56 -8.18 13.69 5.15
N TRP A 57 -8.57 13.77 6.41
CA TRP A 57 -8.45 12.62 7.33
C TRP A 57 -9.25 11.39 6.87
N ALA A 58 -10.45 11.60 6.32
CA ALA A 58 -11.28 10.51 5.81
C ALA A 58 -10.61 9.74 4.66
N GLU A 59 -9.83 10.43 3.84
CA GLU A 59 -9.10 9.82 2.72
C GLU A 59 -7.87 9.04 3.21
N VAL A 60 -7.22 9.52 4.26
CA VAL A 60 -6.15 8.77 4.95
C VAL A 60 -6.71 7.53 5.62
N GLU A 61 -7.87 7.62 6.29
CA GLU A 61 -8.54 6.49 6.92
C GLU A 61 -8.90 5.40 5.89
N GLU A 62 -9.47 5.80 4.75
CA GLU A 62 -9.78 4.89 3.65
C GLU A 62 -8.51 4.23 3.07
N LEU A 63 -7.42 4.99 2.93
CA LEU A 63 -6.13 4.45 2.48
C LEU A 63 -5.59 3.41 3.46
N VAL A 64 -5.63 3.69 4.76
CA VAL A 64 -5.24 2.74 5.82
C VAL A 64 -6.10 1.48 5.75
N TYR A 65 -7.42 1.64 5.61
CA TYR A 65 -8.35 0.51 5.45
C TYR A 65 -7.96 -0.38 4.27
N CYS A 66 -7.69 0.21 3.09
CA CYS A 66 -7.24 -0.54 1.92
C CYS A 66 -5.97 -1.36 2.21
N TYR A 67 -4.96 -0.77 2.84
CA TYR A 67 -3.72 -1.49 3.17
C TYR A 67 -3.95 -2.64 4.16
N LEU A 68 -4.78 -2.44 5.18
CA LEU A 68 -5.08 -3.48 6.16
C LEU A 68 -5.90 -4.62 5.56
N ALA A 69 -6.86 -4.30 4.69
CA ALA A 69 -7.72 -5.30 4.05
C ALA A 69 -6.99 -6.12 2.97
N LEU A 70 -6.06 -5.49 2.24
CA LEU A 70 -5.29 -6.15 1.18
C LEU A 70 -4.09 -6.96 1.69
N ASN A 71 -3.74 -6.84 2.98
CA ASN A 71 -2.57 -7.48 3.55
C ASN A 71 -2.91 -8.35 4.77
N PRO A 72 -2.21 -9.48 4.98
CA PRO A 72 -2.44 -10.34 6.13
C PRO A 72 -2.03 -9.65 7.45
N CYS A 73 -2.64 -10.09 8.56
CA CYS A 73 -2.50 -9.44 9.87
C CYS A 73 -1.07 -9.43 10.43
N ASP A 74 -0.24 -10.40 10.02
CA ASP A 74 1.16 -10.54 10.43
C ASP A 74 2.05 -9.38 9.95
N VAL A 75 1.67 -8.70 8.85
CA VAL A 75 2.42 -7.55 8.32
C VAL A 75 1.85 -6.19 8.72
N HIS A 76 0.71 -6.14 9.42
CA HIS A 76 0.04 -4.89 9.81
C HIS A 76 0.91 -4.00 10.70
N GLY A 77 1.84 -4.58 11.47
CA GLY A 77 2.83 -3.83 12.24
C GLY A 77 3.68 -2.90 11.34
N PHE A 78 4.17 -3.41 10.20
CA PHE A 78 4.96 -2.64 9.25
C PHE A 78 4.14 -1.53 8.58
N ILE A 79 2.86 -1.78 8.29
CA ILE A 79 1.95 -0.79 7.72
C ILE A 79 1.76 0.37 8.71
N ARG A 80 1.46 0.06 9.97
CA ARG A 80 1.32 1.07 11.03
C ARG A 80 2.60 1.89 11.18
N ASP A 81 3.74 1.23 11.28
CA ASP A 81 5.03 1.91 11.48
C ASP A 81 5.38 2.80 10.27
N ALA A 82 5.03 2.37 9.05
CA ALA A 82 5.17 3.17 7.84
C ALA A 82 4.32 4.45 7.89
N PHE A 83 3.04 4.37 8.27
CA PHE A 83 2.19 5.56 8.44
C PHE A 83 2.71 6.51 9.53
N LEU A 84 3.12 5.97 10.69
CA LEU A 84 3.68 6.77 11.78
C LEU A 84 4.99 7.48 11.37
N SER A 85 5.79 6.87 10.49
CA SER A 85 7.01 7.48 9.97
C SER A 85 6.79 8.69 9.04
N LEU A 86 5.55 8.96 8.62
CA LEU A 86 5.20 10.10 7.75
C LEU A 86 4.95 11.38 8.53
N VAL A 87 4.59 11.25 9.80
CA VAL A 87 4.27 12.37 10.71
C VAL A 87 5.41 12.70 11.69
N ALA A 88 6.53 11.98 11.57
CA ALA A 88 7.72 12.12 12.41
C ALA A 88 8.70 13.18 11.88
#